data_AF-A0A957P8F1-F1
#
_entry.id   AF-A0A957P8F1-F1
#
_cell.length_a   1.000
_cell.length_b   1.000
_cell.length_c   1.000
_cell.angle_alpha   90.00
_cell.angle_beta   90.00
_cell.angle_gamma   90.00
#
_symmetry.space_group_name_H-M   'P 1'
#
loop_
_entity.id
_entity.type
_entity.pdbx_description
1 polymer ?
#
loop_
_entity_poly.entity_id
_entity_poly.type
_entity_poly.pdbx_seq_one_letter_code
_entity_poly.pdbx_strand_id
1 'polypeptide(L)'
;PQRIAGFYGWFAQRLLPDRIRVPLDTIFARFMEGLGSLSSGYDVLMIFGTSIVIWLMETVKYWFVMHGFDFHVGFIVLMLMNGIVNIATTLPAAPGHVGTFDGPGIEILRSFGVSKEVATGYTLTLHAALWLPVTLVGAWYFWRKQLSWSDFSAAQQAAEASDGEVIR
;
A
#
# COMPACT_ATOMS: atom_id res chain seq x y z
N PRO A 1 -10.88 20.97 12.81
CA PRO A 1 -12.21 20.48 12.37
C PRO A 1 -13.22 21.59 12.03
N GLN A 2 -13.64 22.45 12.97
CA GLN A 2 -14.75 23.41 12.76
C GLN A 2 -14.44 24.54 11.75
N ARG A 3 -13.18 25.02 11.66
CA ARG A 3 -12.78 26.08 10.71
C ARG A 3 -12.79 25.61 9.24
N ILE A 4 -12.47 24.33 8.99
CA ILE A 4 -12.44 23.75 7.65
C ILE A 4 -13.86 23.45 7.17
N ALA A 5 -14.74 22.97 8.05
CA ALA A 5 -16.16 22.76 7.76
C ALA A 5 -16.89 24.07 7.42
N GLY A 6 -16.55 25.17 8.11
CA GLY A 6 -17.11 26.50 7.79
C GLY A 6 -16.68 27.04 6.43
N PHE A 7 -15.42 26.82 6.04
CA PHE A 7 -14.90 27.25 4.73
C PHE A 7 -15.51 26.43 3.58
N TYR A 8 -15.64 25.11 3.77
CA TYR A 8 -16.33 24.23 2.83
C TYR A 8 -17.81 24.62 2.68
N GLY A 9 -18.54 24.84 3.77
CA GLY A 9 -19.94 25.26 3.74
C GLY A 9 -20.15 26.58 2.99
N TRP A 10 -19.27 27.56 3.18
CA TRP A 10 -19.31 28.83 2.45
C TRP A 10 -19.04 28.65 0.94
N PHE A 11 -18.03 27.84 0.59
CA PHE A 11 -17.66 27.59 -0.81
C PHE A 11 -18.71 26.75 -1.56
N ALA A 12 -19.21 25.68 -0.93
CA ALA A 12 -20.25 24.81 -1.48
C ALA A 12 -21.57 25.55 -1.69
N GLN A 13 -21.96 26.46 -0.80
CA GLN A 13 -23.17 27.27 -0.94
C GLN A 13 -23.05 28.35 -2.04
N ARG A 14 -21.83 28.80 -2.38
CA ARG A 14 -21.63 29.92 -3.31
C ARG A 14 -21.49 29.49 -4.78
N LEU A 15 -21.01 28.27 -5.04
CA LEU A 15 -20.53 27.85 -6.36
C LEU A 15 -21.10 26.52 -6.90
N LEU A 16 -21.78 25.70 -6.10
CA LEU A 16 -22.19 24.35 -6.51
C LEU A 16 -23.72 24.19 -6.66
N PRO A 17 -24.20 23.70 -7.83
CA PRO A 17 -25.60 23.30 -8.02
C PRO A 17 -25.98 22.11 -7.12
N ASP A 18 -27.24 22.07 -6.65
CA ASP A 18 -27.72 21.08 -5.66
C ASP A 18 -27.50 19.61 -6.06
N ARG A 19 -27.43 19.31 -7.37
CA ARG A 19 -27.19 17.95 -7.89
C ARG A 19 -25.79 17.39 -7.59
N ILE A 20 -24.78 18.25 -7.41
CA ILE A 20 -23.39 17.84 -7.13
C ILE A 20 -23.08 18.01 -5.63
N ARG A 21 -23.80 18.91 -4.96
CA ARG A 21 -23.63 19.23 -3.55
C ARG A 21 -23.94 18.04 -2.62
N VAL A 22 -25.02 17.31 -2.87
CA VAL A 22 -25.44 16.18 -2.03
C VAL A 22 -24.35 15.07 -1.95
N PRO A 23 -23.81 14.54 -3.07
CA PRO A 23 -22.75 13.54 -2.99
C PRO A 23 -21.42 14.10 -2.44
N LEU A 24 -21.09 15.36 -2.71
CA LEU A 24 -19.88 16.00 -2.17
C LEU A 24 -19.96 16.21 -0.65
N ASP A 25 -21.11 16.62 -0.14
CA ASP A 25 -21.32 16.82 1.31
C ASP A 25 -21.16 15.48 2.05
N THR A 26 -21.65 14.37 1.48
CA THR A 26 -21.46 13.02 2.04
C THR A 26 -20.00 12.58 2.02
N ILE A 27 -19.29 12.77 0.89
CA ILE A 27 -17.86 12.44 0.80
C ILE A 27 -17.05 13.29 1.78
N PHE A 28 -17.34 14.58 1.88
CA PHE A 28 -16.67 15.50 2.78
C PHE A 28 -16.93 15.16 4.25
N ALA A 29 -18.17 14.79 4.61
CA ALA A 29 -18.53 14.37 5.96
C ALA A 29 -17.73 13.12 6.39
N ARG A 30 -17.68 12.09 5.54
CA ARG A 30 -16.89 10.88 5.84
C ARG A 30 -15.40 11.12 5.85
N PHE A 31 -14.89 11.98 4.96
CA PHE A 31 -13.48 12.37 4.97
C PHE A 31 -13.14 13.10 6.27
N MET A 32 -14.01 14.00 6.74
CA MET A 32 -13.85 14.71 8.02
C MET A 32 -14.00 13.80 9.24
N GLU A 33 -14.84 12.77 9.17
CA GLU A 33 -15.01 11.74 10.19
C GLU A 33 -13.77 10.84 10.29
N GLY A 34 -13.24 10.38 9.15
CA GLY A 34 -11.97 9.66 9.06
C GLY A 34 -10.77 10.50 9.51
N LEU A 35 -10.75 11.79 9.18
CA LEU A 35 -9.78 12.74 9.74
C LEU A 35 -10.01 13.01 11.24
N GLY A 36 -11.21 12.80 11.75
CA GLY A 36 -11.54 12.85 13.17
C GLY A 36 -10.87 11.74 13.97
N SER A 37 -10.71 10.55 13.38
CA SER A 37 -9.88 9.47 13.93
C SER A 37 -8.40 9.87 14.02
N LEU A 38 -7.91 10.69 13.08
CA LEU A 38 -6.57 11.29 13.10
C LEU A 38 -6.46 12.54 14.00
N SER A 39 -7.49 12.87 14.81
CA SER A 39 -7.49 14.07 15.66
C SER A 39 -6.58 13.95 16.89
N SER A 40 -6.17 12.74 17.24
CA SER A 40 -5.14 12.47 18.23
C SER A 40 -3.77 12.55 17.55
N GLY A 41 -2.99 13.60 17.84
CA GLY A 41 -1.63 13.73 17.31
C GLY A 41 -0.71 12.56 17.65
N TYR A 42 -1.05 11.80 18.71
CA TYR A 42 -0.37 10.56 19.06
C TYR A 42 -0.62 9.45 18.04
N ASP A 43 -1.85 9.29 17.54
CA ASP A 43 -2.18 8.26 16.56
C ASP A 43 -1.53 8.57 15.21
N VAL A 44 -1.50 9.84 14.81
CA VAL A 44 -0.76 10.29 13.61
C VAL A 44 0.74 10.00 13.74
N LEU A 45 1.33 10.30 14.90
CA LEU A 45 2.74 10.04 15.16
C LEU A 45 3.04 8.53 15.18
N MET A 46 2.17 7.73 15.76
CA MET A 46 2.31 6.27 15.81
C MET A 46 2.23 5.66 14.41
N ILE A 47 1.27 6.10 13.59
CA ILE A 47 1.14 5.67 12.19
C ILE A 47 2.41 6.04 11.41
N PHE A 48 2.82 7.32 11.48
CA PHE A 48 4.00 7.80 10.79
C PHE A 48 5.28 7.07 11.21
N GLY A 49 5.49 6.89 12.52
CA GLY A 49 6.63 6.15 13.06
C GLY A 49 6.63 4.68 12.64
N THR A 50 5.47 4.03 12.69
CA THR A 50 5.32 2.63 12.25
C THR A 50 5.60 2.51 10.75
N SER A 51 5.15 3.44 9.92
CA SER A 51 5.46 3.47 8.48
C SER A 51 6.96 3.58 8.23
N ILE A 52 7.66 4.48 8.93
CA ILE A 52 9.13 4.59 8.80
C ILE A 52 9.81 3.27 9.15
N VAL A 53 9.40 2.64 10.25
CA VAL A 53 9.95 1.35 10.68
C VAL A 53 9.72 0.27 9.63
N ILE A 54 8.51 0.19 9.05
CA ILE A 54 8.18 -0.76 7.99
C ILE A 54 9.09 -0.55 6.78
N TRP A 55 9.24 0.68 6.31
CA TRP A 55 10.08 0.99 5.13
C TRP A 55 11.56 0.67 5.36
N LEU A 56 12.07 0.96 6.55
CA LEU A 56 13.43 0.60 6.93
C LEU A 56 13.60 -0.92 6.99
N MET A 57 12.67 -1.64 7.61
CA MET A 57 12.69 -3.10 7.70
C MET A 57 12.61 -3.75 6.31
N GLU A 58 11.77 -3.21 5.43
CA GLU A 58 11.70 -3.64 4.03
C GLU A 58 13.04 -3.46 3.32
N THR A 59 13.65 -2.29 3.45
CA THR A 59 14.94 -1.99 2.82
C THR A 59 16.06 -2.86 3.38
N VAL A 60 16.05 -3.14 4.68
CA VAL A 60 16.98 -4.08 5.32
C VAL A 60 16.85 -5.48 4.71
N LYS A 61 15.64 -5.96 4.43
CA LYS A 61 15.43 -7.21 3.71
C LYS A 61 16.03 -7.15 2.29
N TYR A 62 15.85 -6.04 1.57
CA TYR A 62 16.43 -5.86 0.22
C TYR A 62 17.96 -5.96 0.30
N TRP A 63 18.56 -5.34 1.31
CA TRP A 63 19.99 -5.37 1.59
C TRP A 63 20.48 -6.78 1.97
N PHE A 64 19.73 -7.53 2.78
CA PHE A 64 20.08 -8.92 3.08
C PHE A 64 20.08 -9.81 1.84
N VAL A 65 19.09 -9.67 0.95
CA VAL A 65 19.07 -10.41 -0.31
C VAL A 65 20.24 -10.01 -1.21
N MET A 66 20.67 -8.74 -1.17
CA MET A 66 21.76 -8.23 -2.01
C MET A 66 23.08 -8.96 -1.71
N HIS A 67 23.33 -9.32 -0.45
CA HIS A 67 24.51 -10.10 -0.07
C HIS A 67 24.58 -11.50 -0.72
N GLY A 68 23.48 -12.01 -1.29
CA GLY A 68 23.47 -13.23 -2.09
C GLY A 68 23.97 -13.04 -3.53
N PHE A 69 24.28 -11.82 -3.96
CA PHE A 69 24.65 -11.48 -5.33
C PHE A 69 25.96 -10.68 -5.38
N ASP A 70 26.66 -10.77 -6.51
CA ASP A 70 27.94 -10.09 -6.74
C ASP A 70 27.73 -8.64 -7.22
N PHE A 71 27.03 -7.82 -6.42
CA PHE A 71 26.93 -6.39 -6.63
C PHE A 71 26.72 -5.65 -5.31
N HIS A 72 27.08 -4.37 -5.29
CA HIS A 72 26.89 -3.52 -4.12
C HIS A 72 26.34 -2.17 -4.55
N VAL A 73 25.22 -1.77 -3.95
CA VAL A 73 24.65 -0.43 -4.06
C VAL A 73 24.44 0.16 -2.67
N GLY A 74 24.38 1.48 -2.57
CA GLY A 74 24.13 2.15 -1.30
C GLY A 74 22.74 1.84 -0.75
N PHE A 75 22.59 1.85 0.59
CA PHE A 75 21.30 1.63 1.25
C PHE A 75 20.19 2.59 0.75
N ILE A 76 20.55 3.83 0.42
CA ILE A 76 19.63 4.82 -0.15
C ILE A 76 19.11 4.40 -1.53
N VAL A 77 19.92 3.70 -2.34
CA VAL A 77 19.49 3.16 -3.64
C VAL A 77 18.46 2.05 -3.44
N LEU A 78 18.68 1.18 -2.45
CA LEU A 78 17.71 0.14 -2.09
C LEU A 78 16.40 0.73 -1.55
N MET A 79 16.48 1.80 -0.75
CA MET A 79 15.30 2.55 -0.27
C MET A 79 14.55 3.21 -1.43
N LEU A 80 15.27 3.77 -2.40
CA LEU A 80 14.68 4.34 -3.62
C LEU A 80 13.98 3.26 -4.46
N MET A 81 14.64 2.10 -4.64
CA MET A 81 14.05 0.94 -5.29
C MET A 81 12.77 0.51 -4.57
N ASN A 82 12.80 0.39 -3.24
CA ASN A 82 11.65 0.03 -2.43
C ASN A 82 10.46 0.98 -2.66
N GLY A 83 10.71 2.30 -2.60
CA GLY A 83 9.66 3.30 -2.81
C GLY A 83 9.06 3.27 -4.22
N ILE A 84 9.90 3.19 -5.26
CA ILE A 84 9.44 3.18 -6.66
C ILE A 84 8.65 1.90 -6.96
N VAL A 85 9.13 0.75 -6.47
CA VAL A 85 8.44 -0.52 -6.65
C VAL A 85 7.07 -0.51 -5.94
N ASN A 86 6.99 -0.04 -4.69
CA ASN A 86 5.72 0.04 -3.96
C ASN A 86 4.70 0.99 -4.62
N ILE A 87 5.17 2.08 -5.24
CA ILE A 87 4.30 2.94 -6.06
C ILE A 87 3.85 2.20 -7.32
N ALA A 88 4.76 1.52 -8.01
CA ALA A 88 4.43 0.78 -9.23
C ALA A 88 3.46 -0.38 -8.99
N THR A 89 3.49 -1.03 -7.82
CA THR A 89 2.52 -2.07 -7.43
C THR A 89 1.11 -1.54 -7.18
N THR A 90 0.92 -0.22 -7.09
CA THR A 90 -0.43 0.39 -7.02
C THR A 90 -1.14 0.31 -8.37
N LEU A 91 -0.41 0.08 -9.47
CA LEU A 91 -1.01 -0.17 -10.78
C LEU A 91 -1.69 -1.55 -10.80
N PRO A 92 -2.80 -1.71 -11.55
CA PRO A 92 -3.47 -2.99 -11.69
C PRO A 92 -2.51 -4.02 -12.30
N ALA A 93 -2.17 -5.04 -11.52
CA ALA A 93 -1.16 -6.04 -11.86
C ALA A 93 -1.73 -7.46 -11.87
N ALA A 94 -0.98 -8.39 -12.46
CA ALA A 94 -1.23 -9.82 -12.34
C ALA A 94 -1.12 -10.27 -10.87
N PRO A 95 -1.76 -11.40 -10.47
CA PRO A 95 -1.69 -11.91 -9.11
C PRO A 95 -0.25 -11.99 -8.61
N GLY A 96 0.03 -11.41 -7.44
CA GLY A 96 1.37 -11.36 -6.86
C GLY A 96 2.26 -10.20 -7.32
N HIS A 97 1.77 -9.26 -8.13
CA HIS A 97 2.54 -8.10 -8.65
C HIS A 97 3.65 -8.46 -9.64
N VAL A 98 3.49 -9.57 -10.35
CA VAL A 98 4.40 -10.01 -11.42
C VAL A 98 4.49 -8.90 -12.49
N GLY A 99 5.71 -8.47 -12.80
CA GLY A 99 6.00 -7.43 -13.79
C GLY A 99 6.01 -6.00 -13.24
N THR A 100 5.03 -5.59 -12.43
CA THR A 100 5.00 -4.25 -11.81
C THR A 100 6.03 -4.10 -10.71
N PHE A 101 6.41 -5.19 -10.04
CA PHE A 101 7.54 -5.22 -9.11
C PHE A 101 8.87 -5.30 -9.87
N ASP A 102 8.95 -6.21 -10.83
CA ASP A 102 10.23 -6.61 -11.42
C ASP A 102 10.81 -5.55 -12.36
N GLY A 103 9.99 -4.99 -13.26
CA GLY A 103 10.46 -4.04 -14.26
C GLY A 103 11.12 -2.79 -13.66
N PRO A 104 10.42 -2.04 -12.80
CA PRO A 104 10.99 -0.86 -12.14
C PRO A 104 12.19 -1.20 -11.26
N GLY A 105 12.15 -2.33 -10.53
CA GLY A 105 13.26 -2.77 -9.69
C GLY A 105 14.55 -3.02 -10.46
N ILE A 106 14.45 -3.73 -11.59
CA ILE A 106 15.59 -4.01 -12.49
C ILE A 106 16.15 -2.70 -13.04
N GLU A 107 15.29 -1.78 -13.48
CA GLU A 107 15.74 -0.54 -14.11
C GLU A 107 16.45 0.42 -13.14
N ILE A 108 16.03 0.45 -11.87
CA ILE A 108 16.75 1.17 -10.82
C ILE A 108 18.18 0.65 -10.74
N LEU A 109 18.37 -0.65 -10.52
CA LEU A 109 19.70 -1.23 -10.32
C LEU A 109 20.60 -1.05 -11.56
N ARG A 110 20.04 -1.17 -12.76
CA ARG A 110 20.75 -0.87 -14.02
C ARG A 110 21.20 0.58 -14.10
N SER A 111 20.36 1.52 -13.68
CA SER A 111 20.69 2.95 -13.63
C SER A 111 21.85 3.26 -12.66
N PHE A 112 22.06 2.39 -11.66
CA PHE A 112 23.18 2.46 -10.72
C PHE A 112 24.35 1.54 -11.08
N GLY A 113 24.42 1.05 -12.31
CA GLY A 113 25.59 0.34 -12.86
C GLY A 113 25.61 -1.17 -12.64
N VAL A 114 24.53 -1.77 -12.14
CA VAL A 114 24.40 -3.23 -12.02
C VAL A 114 24.10 -3.83 -13.39
N SER A 115 24.75 -4.94 -13.76
CA SER A 115 24.47 -5.63 -15.02
C SER A 115 23.02 -6.11 -15.08
N LYS A 116 22.44 -6.17 -16.27
CA LYS A 116 21.02 -6.55 -16.45
C LYS A 116 20.77 -7.96 -15.93
N GLU A 117 21.72 -8.86 -16.12
CA GLU A 117 21.65 -10.25 -15.71
C GLU A 117 21.58 -10.36 -14.18
N VAL A 118 22.47 -9.64 -13.47
CA VAL A 118 22.50 -9.62 -12.00
C VAL A 118 21.29 -8.89 -11.43
N ALA A 119 20.91 -7.75 -11.99
CA ALA A 119 19.73 -6.99 -11.56
C ALA A 119 18.44 -7.81 -11.71
N THR A 120 18.30 -8.56 -12.80
CA THR A 120 17.16 -9.45 -13.04
C THR A 120 17.13 -10.60 -12.03
N GLY A 121 18.27 -11.29 -11.84
CA GLY A 121 18.37 -12.38 -10.86
C GLY A 121 18.03 -11.90 -9.45
N TYR A 122 18.62 -10.78 -9.02
CA TYR A 122 18.36 -10.18 -7.73
C TYR A 122 16.90 -9.81 -7.54
N THR A 123 16.31 -9.10 -8.50
CA THR A 123 14.92 -8.61 -8.37
C THR A 123 13.93 -9.76 -8.31
N LEU A 124 14.11 -10.81 -9.13
CA LEU A 124 13.27 -12.01 -9.09
C LEU A 124 13.42 -12.78 -7.78
N THR A 125 14.64 -12.93 -7.27
CA THR A 125 14.88 -13.56 -5.96
C THR A 125 14.26 -12.76 -4.83
N LEU A 126 14.39 -11.44 -4.87
CA LEU A 126 13.77 -10.55 -3.90
C LEU A 126 12.24 -10.64 -3.93
N HIS A 127 11.65 -10.66 -5.12
CA HIS A 127 10.21 -10.85 -5.31
C HIS A 127 9.76 -12.18 -4.72
N ALA A 128 10.44 -13.28 -5.05
CA ALA A 128 10.14 -14.60 -4.50
C ALA A 128 10.28 -14.62 -2.97
N ALA A 129 11.32 -14.00 -2.41
CA ALA A 129 11.54 -13.92 -0.96
C ALA A 129 10.47 -13.10 -0.22
N LEU A 130 9.86 -12.13 -0.89
CA LEU A 130 8.74 -11.35 -0.39
C LEU A 130 7.42 -12.10 -0.48
N TRP A 131 7.15 -12.66 -1.65
CA TRP A 131 5.84 -13.18 -1.99
C TRP A 131 5.63 -14.60 -1.47
N LEU A 132 6.63 -15.49 -1.60
CA LEU A 132 6.47 -16.91 -1.25
C LEU A 132 6.17 -17.13 0.24
N PRO A 133 6.90 -16.55 1.22
CA PRO A 133 6.65 -16.86 2.62
C PRO A 133 5.26 -16.43 3.07
N VAL A 134 4.82 -15.23 2.67
CA VAL A 134 3.48 -14.72 3.01
C VAL A 134 2.41 -15.58 2.36
N THR A 135 2.60 -15.95 1.09
CA THR A 135 1.67 -16.82 0.35
C THR A 135 1.59 -18.22 0.97
N LEU A 136 2.72 -18.81 1.37
CA LEU A 136 2.78 -20.12 2.00
C LEU A 136 2.09 -20.11 3.38
N VAL A 137 2.31 -19.08 4.17
CA VAL A 137 1.63 -18.91 5.47
C VAL A 137 0.12 -18.77 5.26
N GLY A 138 -0.31 -17.94 4.32
CA GLY A 138 -1.71 -17.78 3.94
C GLY A 138 -2.34 -19.10 3.46
N ALA A 139 -1.66 -19.81 2.56
CA ALA A 139 -2.10 -21.11 2.05
C ALA A 139 -2.17 -22.18 3.15
N TRP A 140 -1.21 -22.17 4.08
CA TRP A 140 -1.23 -23.06 5.24
C TRP A 140 -2.45 -22.80 6.12
N TYR A 141 -2.76 -21.55 6.45
CA TYR A 141 -3.97 -21.21 7.20
C TYR A 141 -5.25 -21.57 6.43
N PHE A 142 -5.29 -21.29 5.13
CA PHE A 142 -6.42 -21.65 4.26
C PHE A 142 -6.71 -23.15 4.32
N TRP A 143 -5.68 -23.99 4.18
CA TRP A 143 -5.81 -25.44 4.28
C TRP A 143 -6.22 -25.91 5.67
N ARG A 144 -5.61 -25.33 6.73
CA ARG A 144 -5.82 -25.77 8.12
C ARG A 144 -7.17 -25.34 8.72
N LYS A 145 -7.78 -24.28 8.17
CA LYS A 145 -9.08 -23.75 8.62
C LYS A 145 -10.25 -24.13 7.71
N GLN A 146 -10.01 -24.89 6.64
CA GLN A 146 -11.02 -25.27 5.63
C GLN A 146 -11.86 -24.07 5.20
N LEU A 147 -11.23 -22.90 5.05
CA LEU A 147 -11.92 -21.68 4.66
C LEU A 147 -12.57 -21.95 3.30
N SER A 148 -13.89 -22.01 3.30
CA SER A 148 -14.67 -22.23 2.11
C SER A 148 -14.75 -20.92 1.34
N TRP A 149 -14.91 -20.99 0.02
CA TRP A 149 -15.22 -19.82 -0.81
C TRP A 149 -16.44 -19.04 -0.29
N SER A 150 -17.35 -19.71 0.44
CA SER A 150 -18.48 -19.09 1.15
C SER A 150 -18.08 -18.20 2.33
N ASP A 151 -16.95 -18.47 2.97
CA ASP A 151 -16.47 -17.66 4.10
C ASP A 151 -15.84 -16.36 3.60
N PHE A 152 -15.20 -16.40 2.43
CA PHE A 152 -14.70 -15.21 1.74
C PHE A 152 -15.84 -14.32 1.25
N SER A 153 -16.91 -14.90 0.67
CA SER A 153 -18.07 -14.11 0.25
C SER A 153 -18.83 -13.54 1.45
N ALA A 154 -18.93 -14.28 2.56
CA ALA A 154 -19.51 -13.79 3.80
C ALA A 154 -18.67 -12.66 4.43
N ALA A 155 -17.33 -12.78 4.42
CA ALA A 155 -16.43 -11.72 4.89
C ALA A 155 -16.47 -10.48 3.99
N GLN A 156 -16.56 -10.65 2.67
CA GLN A 156 -16.72 -9.56 1.72
C GLN A 156 -18.06 -8.84 1.91
N GLN A 157 -19.16 -9.59 2.06
CA GLN A 157 -20.48 -9.02 2.36
C GLN A 157 -20.52 -8.32 3.71
N ALA A 158 -19.83 -8.85 4.72
CA ALA A 158 -19.70 -8.19 6.01
C ALA A 158 -18.88 -6.89 5.91
N ALA A 159 -17.80 -6.86 5.11
CA ALA A 159 -17.02 -5.65 4.86
C ALA A 159 -17.83 -4.61 4.07
N GLU A 160 -18.55 -5.01 3.03
CA GLU A 160 -19.44 -4.14 2.24
C GLU A 160 -20.63 -3.63 3.06
N ALA A 161 -21.18 -4.45 3.95
CA ALA A 161 -22.23 -4.05 4.87
C ALA A 161 -21.72 -3.05 5.92
N SER A 162 -20.50 -3.26 6.44
CA SER A 162 -19.86 -2.31 7.37
C SER A 162 -19.61 -0.96 6.70
N ASP A 163 -19.11 -0.98 5.46
CA ASP A 163 -18.92 0.24 4.67
C ASP A 163 -20.26 0.91 4.37
N GLY A 164 -21.28 0.11 4.00
CA GLY A 164 -22.66 0.52 3.72
C GLY A 164 -23.44 1.06 4.93
N GLU A 165 -23.11 0.63 6.14
CA GLU A 165 -23.70 1.13 7.39
C GLU A 165 -23.10 2.49 7.78
N VAL A 166 -21.81 2.72 7.47
CA VAL A 166 -21.17 4.06 7.54
C VAL A 166 -21.70 4.98 6.43
N ILE A 167 -22.36 4.44 5.40
CA ILE A 167 -23.00 5.21 4.31
C ILE A 167 -24.41 5.71 4.65
N ARG A 168 -25.09 5.14 5.65
CA ARG A 168 -26.51 5.43 5.95
C ARG A 168 -26.71 6.39 7.12
#